data_AF-A9YG37-F1
#
_entry.id   AF-A9YG37-F1
#
_cell.length_a   1.000
_cell.length_b   1.000
_cell.length_c   1.000
_cell.angle_alpha   90.00
_cell.angle_beta   90.00
_cell.angle_gamma   90.00
#
_symmetry.space_group_name_H-M   'P 1'
#
loop_
_entity.id
_entity.type
_entity.pdbx_description
1 polymer ?
#
loop_
_entity_poly.entity_id
_entity_poly.type
_entity_poly.pdbx_seq_one_letter_code
_entity_poly.pdbx_strand_id
1 'polypeptide(L)' 'HSLESIKASIEARKPDFDAYVDPQKQYADAGIEVLPTQLIPGDNERKVLR' A
#
# COMPACT_ATOMS: atom_id res chain seq x y z
N HIS A 1 1.10 -11.30 15.53
CA HIS A 1 1.40 -9.85 15.60
C HIS A 1 0.10 -9.08 15.84
N SER A 2 0.11 -8.05 16.69
CA SER A 2 -1.02 -7.13 16.86
C SER A 2 -1.13 -6.15 15.68
N LEU A 3 -2.30 -5.52 15.49
CA LEU A 3 -2.48 -4.47 14.48
C LEU A 3 -1.47 -3.33 14.66
N GLU A 4 -1.18 -2.97 15.91
CA GLU A 4 -0.19 -1.95 16.25
C GLU A 4 1.22 -2.36 15.84
N SER A 5 1.62 -3.61 16.13
CA SER A 5 2.95 -4.11 15.74
C SER A 5 3.11 -4.22 14.22
N ILE A 6 2.02 -4.50 13.49
CA ILE A 6 2.02 -4.52 12.02
C ILE A 6 2.19 -3.10 11.48
N LYS A 7 1.44 -2.12 12.00
CA LYS A 7 1.60 -0.71 11.62
C LYS A 7 3.01 -0.20 11.89
N ALA A 8 3.55 -0.48 13.08
CA ALA A 8 4.92 -0.10 13.42
C ALA A 8 5.96 -0.71 12.45
N SER A 9 5.75 -1.97 12.05
CA SER A 9 6.63 -2.64 11.08
C SER A 9 6.53 -2.05 9.68
N ILE A 10 5.35 -1.59 9.26
CA ILE A 10 5.15 -0.89 7.98
C ILE A 10 5.89 0.45 8.00
N GLU A 11 5.67 1.26 9.04
CA GLU A 11 6.31 2.58 9.17
C GLU A 11 7.83 2.48 9.23
N ALA A 12 8.38 1.48 9.91
CA ALA A 12 9.82 1.25 9.97
C ALA A 12 10.45 0.94 8.60
N ARG A 13 9.69 0.33 7.68
CA ARG A 13 10.17 -0.06 6.35
C ARG A 13 9.87 0.97 5.26
N LYS A 14 8.99 1.93 5.55
CA LYS A 14 8.53 2.93 4.59
C LYS A 14 9.66 3.79 4.01
N PRO A 15 10.66 4.28 4.79
CA PRO A 15 11.75 5.09 4.23
C PRO A 15 12.56 4.35 3.15
N ASP A 16 12.91 3.09 3.39
CA ASP A 16 13.66 2.29 2.41
C ASP A 16 12.80 1.92 1.21
N PHE A 17 11.51 1.62 1.43
CA PHE A 17 10.58 1.35 0.35
C PHE A 17 10.45 2.56 -0.58
N ASP A 18 10.21 3.75 -0.01
CA ASP A 18 10.04 5.00 -0.75
C ASP A 18 11.35 5.40 -1.47
N ALA A 19 12.53 5.11 -0.89
CA ALA A 19 13.82 5.43 -1.48
C ALA A 19 14.26 4.48 -2.61
N TYR A 20 13.96 3.19 -2.50
CA TYR A 20 14.58 2.17 -3.35
C TYR A 20 13.59 1.31 -4.14
N VAL A 21 12.35 1.16 -3.68
CA VAL A 21 11.35 0.29 -4.33
C VAL A 21 10.38 1.11 -5.16
N ASP A 22 9.76 2.14 -4.56
CA ASP A 22 8.76 2.99 -5.22
C ASP A 22 9.25 3.63 -6.54
N PRO A 23 10.50 4.16 -6.63
CA PRO A 23 10.98 4.81 -7.84
C PRO A 23 11.05 3.88 -9.05
N GLN A 24 11.13 2.55 -8.86
CA GLN A 24 11.23 1.61 -9.98
C GLN A 24 9.97 1.58 -10.84
N LYS A 25 8.80 2.01 -10.30
CA LYS A 25 7.54 2.09 -11.06
C LYS A 25 7.65 2.95 -12.32
N GLN A 26 8.51 3.97 -12.33
CA GLN A 26 8.67 4.88 -13.48
C GLN A 26 9.21 4.18 -14.73
N TYR A 27 9.83 3.03 -14.58
CA TYR A 27 10.43 2.26 -15.67
C TYR A 27 9.61 1.01 -16.04
N ALA A 28 8.48 0.77 -15.38
CA ALA A 28 7.65 -0.39 -15.67
C ALA A 28 6.83 -0.17 -16.95
N ASP A 29 6.83 -1.15 -17.85
CA ASP A 29 5.97 -1.12 -19.05
C ASP A 29 4.46 -1.08 -18.68
N ALA A 30 4.11 -1.68 -17.54
CA ALA A 30 2.78 -1.64 -16.97
C ALA A 30 2.84 -1.61 -15.43
N GLY A 31 1.97 -0.81 -14.80
CA GLY A 31 1.77 -0.76 -13.36
C GLY A 31 0.34 -1.14 -13.01
N ILE A 32 0.19 -2.02 -12.01
CA ILE A 32 -1.12 -2.34 -11.42
C ILE A 32 -1.12 -1.77 -10.01
N GLU A 33 -1.90 -0.70 -9.80
CA GLU A 33 -2.08 -0.08 -8.50
C GLU A 33 -3.37 -0.62 -7.86
N VAL A 34 -3.28 -1.04 -6.60
CA VAL A 34 -4.41 -1.60 -5.86
C VAL A 34 -4.79 -0.65 -4.74
N LEU A 35 -5.95 0.00 -4.88
CA LEU A 35 -6.41 1.04 -3.97
C LEU A 35 -7.71 0.65 -3.27
N PRO A 36 -8.03 1.27 -2.12
CA PRO A 36 -9.36 1.18 -1.51
C PRO A 36 -10.48 1.55 -2.47
N THR A 37 -11.59 0.81 -2.43
CA THR A 37 -12.79 1.21 -3.16
C THR A 37 -13.32 2.56 -2.70
N GLN A 38 -13.86 3.33 -3.64
CA GLN A 38 -14.60 4.56 -3.37
C GLN A 38 -16.12 4.34 -3.46
N LEU A 39 -16.56 3.13 -3.81
CA LEU A 39 -17.97 2.79 -4.00
C LEU A 39 -18.70 2.52 -2.67
N ILE A 40 -17.96 2.12 -1.63
CA ILE A 40 -18.50 1.77 -0.32
C ILE A 40 -17.86 2.71 0.72
N PRO A 41 -18.60 3.71 1.25
CA PRO A 41 -18.07 4.63 2.25
C PRO A 41 -17.64 3.91 3.52
N GLY A 42 -16.41 4.18 3.99
CA GLY A 42 -15.87 3.62 5.22
C GLY A 42 -15.40 2.16 5.13
N ASP A 43 -15.32 1.58 3.92
CA ASP A 43 -14.81 0.21 3.77
C ASP A 43 -13.34 0.08 4.21
N ASN A 44 -13.17 -0.69 5.28
CA ASN A 44 -11.87 -1.08 5.84
C ASN A 44 -11.63 -2.59 5.73
N GLU A 45 -12.57 -3.36 5.16
CA GLU A 45 -12.37 -4.79 4.91
C GLU A 45 -11.43 -5.03 3.72
N ARG A 46 -11.35 -4.07 2.79
CA ARG A 46 -10.42 -4.08 1.64
C ARG A 46 -10.62 -5.31 0.72
N LYS A 47 -11.86 -5.78 0.59
CA LYS A 47 -12.23 -6.87 -0.35
C LYS A 47 -12.65 -6.36 -1.72
N VAL A 48 -13.26 -5.17 -1.77
CA VAL A 48 -13.61 -4.47 -3.02
C VAL A 48 -12.56 -3.38 -3.24
N LEU A 49 -11.97 -3.33 -4.43
CA LEU A 49 -10.77 -2.55 -4.74
C LEU A 49 -11.00 -1.68 -5.97
N ARG A 50 -10.14 -0.67 -6.16
CA ARG A 50 -10.09 0.19 -7.33
C ARG A 50 -8.71 0.09 -7.99
#